data_AF-A0A1L9THT9-F1
#
_entry.id   AF-A0A1L9THT9-F1
#
_cell.length_a   1.000
_cell.length_b   1.000
_cell.length_c   1.000
_cell.angle_alpha   90.00
_cell.angle_beta   90.00
_cell.angle_gamma   90.00
#
_symmetry.space_group_name_H-M   'P 1'
#
loop_
_entity.id
_entity.type
_entity.pdbx_description
1 polymer ?
#
loop_
_entity_poly.entity_id
_entity_poly.type
_entity_poly.pdbx_seq_one_letter_code
_entity_poly.pdbx_strand_id
1 'polypeptide(L)'
;MGSSDTSIKIVYYYITKVGSSSPEIFVQSCKQFLNKLATLGIDSKDQWMEKIFVSVVWTLTNTTSNEDHSPDHAEAAAQVLAEYGLNKSSGNATQASLILIWKYIDTMLSKGSTSIAEKWCRFVLKHSIFQKTPDVEAKYFRKLALCVLEGYNPSTAQHILDNIPEACRNCPLTLYLMCRLTLLTGDASLSTTYIRALCKSEADSMYIWSCIADALQLGKTDTAIQYLQDIMIASDDSGLERLQISQLLQCMICTAHERGAGNCEIMLGHVTSLLESALTAAAAAQGKAFSSAELRWFACKSYNIALELYKQSSIQAVVKLIDVSTKFMGLEPKTEAEPSTDPLQHYLKCAFLQAIILASEARREKGCAKKENHYRKASAAIKQFKTHIQSLGVSSISVTNPPQPWAWIDKYRIILSLDFEVTVFLRQWEDLAKIIEASKPVAGAKLSSVFLDCLLRSGAPSSYLSQFVKQIIRTFHSPPSQSLTTESTDVLHTHLPRHLRCLFSLSIQAEEYILAESVLDQAVILNRDSSNSTRDTSTPYPKDELQWLATTAFNRAVEFFLVSADEECRRWAGKAIALADSISDDDNGELGRLLRRNLAKLQPA
;
A
#
# COMPACT_ATOMS: atom_id res chain seq x y z
N MET A 1 -9.22 -85.65 9.42
CA MET A 1 -8.92 -84.21 9.34
C MET A 1 -7.58 -83.86 8.64
N GLY A 2 -6.72 -84.80 8.21
CA GLY A 2 -5.36 -84.48 7.70
C GLY A 2 -5.12 -84.48 6.17
N SER A 3 -6.03 -84.99 5.33
CA SER A 3 -5.73 -85.23 3.89
C SER A 3 -6.00 -84.02 2.97
N SER A 4 -7.00 -83.20 3.29
CA SER A 4 -7.39 -82.04 2.47
C SER A 4 -6.40 -80.87 2.59
N ASP A 5 -5.91 -80.56 3.79
CA ASP A 5 -4.95 -79.46 4.02
C ASP A 5 -3.59 -79.73 3.37
N THR A 6 -3.11 -80.98 3.40
CA THR A 6 -1.88 -81.39 2.70
C THR A 6 -2.00 -81.27 1.18
N SER A 7 -3.18 -81.59 0.64
CA SER A 7 -3.45 -81.43 -0.80
C SER A 7 -3.43 -79.95 -1.23
N ILE A 8 -4.00 -79.06 -0.42
CA ILE A 8 -3.94 -77.60 -0.63
C ILE A 8 -2.50 -77.10 -0.59
N LYS A 9 -1.70 -77.55 0.40
CA LYS A 9 -0.27 -77.22 0.49
C LYS A 9 0.50 -77.62 -0.75
N ILE A 10 0.27 -78.81 -1.28
CA ILE A 10 0.94 -79.33 -2.48
C ILE A 10 0.55 -78.49 -3.71
N VAL A 11 -0.74 -78.25 -3.92
CA VAL A 11 -1.22 -77.44 -5.07
C VAL A 11 -0.65 -76.02 -4.98
N TYR A 12 -0.71 -75.39 -3.81
CA TYR A 12 -0.14 -74.07 -3.58
C TYR A 12 1.38 -74.03 -3.83
N TYR A 13 2.12 -75.05 -3.36
CA TYR A 13 3.56 -75.17 -3.61
C TYR A 13 3.88 -75.21 -5.12
N TYR A 14 3.15 -76.01 -5.90
CA TYR A 14 3.37 -76.05 -7.35
C TYR A 14 2.99 -74.73 -8.03
N ILE A 15 1.91 -74.06 -7.60
CA ILE A 15 1.56 -72.72 -8.08
C ILE A 15 2.70 -71.73 -7.81
N THR A 16 3.26 -71.70 -6.59
CA THR A 16 4.40 -70.83 -6.26
C THR A 16 5.66 -71.16 -7.05
N LYS A 17 5.91 -72.45 -7.34
CA LYS A 17 7.07 -72.91 -8.12
C LYS A 17 6.95 -72.59 -9.61
N VAL A 18 5.75 -72.62 -10.18
CA VAL A 18 5.50 -72.17 -11.56
C VAL A 18 5.55 -70.65 -11.63
N GLY A 19 5.05 -69.98 -10.59
CA GLY A 19 5.01 -68.53 -10.49
C GLY A 19 6.37 -67.83 -10.40
N SER A 20 7.44 -68.53 -9.99
CA SER A 20 8.80 -67.98 -10.03
C SER A 20 9.32 -67.73 -11.45
N SER A 21 8.63 -68.26 -12.48
CA SER A 21 9.00 -68.09 -13.89
C SER A 21 8.14 -67.03 -14.63
N SER A 22 6.91 -66.78 -14.17
CA SER A 22 6.02 -65.74 -14.72
C SER A 22 5.01 -65.25 -13.66
N PRO A 23 5.01 -63.95 -13.32
CA PRO A 23 4.06 -63.34 -12.39
C PRO A 23 2.59 -63.47 -12.85
N GLU A 24 2.32 -63.37 -14.15
CA GLU A 24 0.97 -63.44 -14.71
C GLU A 24 0.36 -64.84 -14.55
N ILE A 25 1.14 -65.88 -14.86
CA ILE A 25 0.73 -67.28 -14.72
C ILE A 25 0.46 -67.60 -13.25
N PHE A 26 1.27 -67.07 -12.33
CA PHE A 26 1.03 -67.21 -10.89
C PHE A 26 -0.32 -66.63 -10.49
N VAL A 27 -0.56 -65.37 -10.85
CA VAL A 27 -1.77 -64.64 -10.47
C VAL A 27 -3.02 -65.30 -11.05
N GLN A 28 -2.98 -65.75 -12.31
CA GLN A 28 -4.09 -66.46 -12.94
C GLN A 28 -4.35 -67.83 -12.29
N SER A 29 -3.29 -68.56 -11.95
CA SER A 29 -3.39 -69.85 -11.25
C SER A 29 -3.95 -69.67 -9.83
N CYS A 30 -3.54 -68.62 -9.12
CA CYS A 30 -4.07 -68.24 -7.81
C CYS A 30 -5.56 -67.88 -7.88
N LYS A 31 -6.02 -67.15 -8.91
CA LYS A 31 -7.46 -66.87 -9.13
C LYS A 31 -8.28 -68.15 -9.31
N GLN A 32 -7.83 -69.05 -10.19
CA GLN A 32 -8.51 -70.34 -10.38
C GLN A 32 -8.52 -71.18 -9.11
N PHE A 33 -7.43 -71.11 -8.34
CA PHE A 33 -7.32 -71.83 -7.09
C PHE A 33 -8.21 -71.25 -6.00
N LEU A 34 -8.33 -69.92 -5.88
CA LEU A 34 -9.30 -69.26 -4.99
C LEU A 34 -10.72 -69.71 -5.31
N ASN A 35 -11.13 -69.71 -6.58
CA ASN A 35 -12.47 -70.17 -6.99
C ASN A 35 -12.72 -71.65 -6.63
N LYS A 36 -11.73 -72.53 -6.82
CA LYS A 36 -11.86 -73.95 -6.44
C LYS A 36 -11.90 -74.13 -4.93
N LEU A 37 -11.02 -73.48 -4.19
CA LEU A 37 -11.01 -73.50 -2.72
C LEU A 37 -12.33 -73.01 -2.15
N ALA A 38 -12.92 -72.00 -2.78
CA ALA A 38 -14.20 -71.45 -2.39
C ALA A 38 -15.36 -72.46 -2.44
N THR A 39 -15.29 -73.48 -3.30
CA THR A 39 -16.30 -74.55 -3.40
C THR A 39 -16.11 -75.70 -2.40
N LEU A 40 -14.99 -75.74 -1.67
CA LEU A 40 -14.65 -76.83 -0.74
C LEU A 40 -15.09 -76.49 0.70
N GLY A 41 -15.66 -77.47 1.41
CA GLY A 41 -16.03 -77.37 2.82
C GLY A 41 -14.90 -77.82 3.74
N ILE A 42 -13.93 -76.94 3.98
CA ILE A 42 -12.71 -77.23 4.78
C ILE A 42 -12.58 -76.20 5.90
N ASP A 43 -12.20 -76.65 7.11
CA ASP A 43 -12.08 -75.80 8.29
C ASP A 43 -10.95 -74.74 8.20
N SER A 44 -9.87 -75.02 7.45
CA SER A 44 -8.74 -74.11 7.22
C SER A 44 -8.88 -73.21 5.98
N LYS A 45 -10.04 -73.24 5.32
CA LYS A 45 -10.29 -72.58 4.02
C LYS A 45 -9.98 -71.07 4.05
N ASP A 46 -10.44 -70.37 5.09
CA ASP A 46 -10.30 -68.92 5.18
C ASP A 46 -8.83 -68.49 5.30
N GLN A 47 -8.03 -69.20 6.11
CA GLN A 47 -6.60 -68.96 6.24
C GLN A 47 -5.86 -69.15 4.91
N TRP A 48 -6.26 -70.15 4.13
CA TRP A 48 -5.67 -70.40 2.81
C TRP A 48 -6.05 -69.34 1.77
N MET A 49 -7.32 -68.93 1.75
CA MET A 49 -7.77 -67.87 0.83
C MET A 49 -7.07 -66.54 1.11
N GLU A 50 -6.88 -66.18 2.38
CA GLU A 50 -6.10 -65.00 2.77
C GLU A 50 -4.62 -65.11 2.37
N LYS A 51 -4.01 -66.27 2.60
CA LYS A 51 -2.60 -66.51 2.24
C LYS A 51 -2.36 -66.39 0.73
N ILE A 52 -3.31 -66.89 -0.07
CA ILE A 52 -3.26 -66.77 -1.53
C ILE A 52 -3.46 -65.32 -1.94
N PHE A 53 -4.39 -64.59 -1.33
CA PHE A 53 -4.61 -63.16 -1.59
C PHE A 53 -3.36 -62.33 -1.31
N VAL A 54 -2.76 -62.46 -0.12
CA VAL A 54 -1.52 -61.77 0.25
C VAL A 54 -0.41 -62.08 -0.75
N SER A 55 -0.35 -63.31 -1.25
CA SER A 55 0.67 -63.71 -2.23
C SER A 55 0.42 -63.15 -3.62
N VAL A 56 -0.85 -63.00 -4.03
CA VAL A 56 -1.21 -62.25 -5.25
C VAL A 56 -0.78 -60.79 -5.13
N VAL A 57 -1.10 -60.14 -4.01
CA VAL A 57 -0.69 -58.75 -3.74
C VAL A 57 0.83 -58.63 -3.74
N TRP A 58 1.55 -59.53 -3.06
CA TRP A 58 3.01 -59.55 -3.05
C TRP A 58 3.60 -59.69 -4.45
N THR A 59 3.12 -60.62 -5.27
CA THR A 59 3.63 -60.82 -6.63
C THR A 59 3.43 -59.59 -7.51
N LEU A 60 2.27 -58.92 -7.42
CA LEU A 60 1.97 -57.71 -8.20
C LEU A 60 2.75 -56.48 -7.71
N THR A 61 3.05 -56.42 -6.40
CA THR A 61 3.76 -55.29 -5.77
C THR A 61 5.27 -55.49 -5.69
N ASN A 62 5.78 -56.66 -6.09
CA ASN A 62 7.20 -56.96 -6.05
C ASN A 62 7.92 -56.21 -7.19
N THR A 63 8.68 -55.18 -6.82
CA THR A 63 9.36 -54.24 -7.72
C THR A 63 10.54 -54.84 -8.49
N THR A 64 10.74 -56.16 -8.45
CA THR A 64 11.79 -56.87 -9.20
C THR A 64 11.41 -57.12 -10.66
N SER A 65 10.13 -57.01 -11.02
CA SER A 65 9.69 -56.93 -12.41
C SER A 65 9.84 -55.48 -12.92
N ASN A 66 10.41 -55.30 -14.12
CA ASN A 66 10.50 -53.99 -14.79
C ASN A 66 9.14 -53.45 -15.26
N GLU A 67 8.06 -54.21 -15.09
CA GLU A 67 6.71 -53.85 -15.50
C GLU A 67 5.91 -53.27 -14.32
N ASP A 68 5.18 -52.18 -14.60
CA ASP A 68 4.25 -51.59 -13.66
C ASP A 68 2.88 -52.29 -13.77
N HIS A 69 2.40 -52.86 -12.67
CA HIS A 69 1.21 -53.69 -12.62
C HIS A 69 -0.01 -52.93 -12.09
N SER A 70 -1.12 -53.03 -12.81
CA SER A 70 -2.43 -52.51 -12.39
C SER A 70 -3.04 -53.38 -11.27
N PRO A 71 -3.83 -52.81 -10.33
CA PRO A 71 -4.48 -53.59 -9.29
C PRO A 71 -5.60 -54.51 -9.79
N ASP A 72 -5.96 -54.51 -11.09
CA ASP A 72 -7.09 -55.26 -11.67
C ASP A 72 -7.10 -56.75 -11.26
N HIS A 73 -5.91 -57.35 -11.18
CA HIS A 73 -5.76 -58.73 -10.75
C HIS A 73 -6.01 -58.94 -9.26
N ALA A 74 -5.55 -58.00 -8.42
CA ALA A 74 -5.83 -58.00 -6.99
C ALA A 74 -7.30 -57.67 -6.70
N GLU A 75 -7.93 -56.79 -7.49
CA GLU A 75 -9.35 -56.44 -7.40
C GLU A 75 -10.24 -57.64 -7.70
N ALA A 76 -9.94 -58.39 -8.78
CA ALA A 76 -10.65 -59.63 -9.06
C ALA A 76 -10.46 -60.68 -7.95
N ALA A 77 -9.27 -60.80 -7.37
CA ALA A 77 -9.05 -61.72 -6.25
C ALA A 77 -9.82 -61.29 -4.98
N ALA A 78 -9.86 -59.99 -4.68
CA ALA A 78 -10.64 -59.41 -3.58
C ALA A 78 -12.15 -59.61 -3.78
N GLN A 79 -12.64 -59.48 -5.02
CA GLN A 79 -14.04 -59.72 -5.35
C GLN A 79 -14.44 -61.18 -5.12
N VAL A 80 -13.58 -62.13 -5.51
CA VAL A 80 -13.78 -63.55 -5.19
C VAL A 80 -13.91 -63.75 -3.67
N LEU A 81 -12.99 -63.21 -2.86
CA LEU A 81 -13.09 -63.30 -1.39
C LEU A 81 -14.41 -62.72 -0.84
N ALA A 82 -14.88 -61.60 -1.39
CA ALA A 82 -16.13 -60.96 -0.98
C ALA A 82 -17.38 -61.79 -1.33
N GLU A 83 -17.44 -62.36 -2.54
CA GLU A 83 -18.55 -63.22 -2.99
C GLU A 83 -18.75 -64.44 -2.09
N TYR A 84 -17.69 -64.91 -1.42
CA TYR A 84 -17.74 -66.05 -0.51
C TYR A 84 -17.85 -65.69 0.98
N GLY A 85 -18.14 -64.42 1.30
CA GLY A 85 -18.40 -63.98 2.68
C GLY A 85 -17.16 -63.59 3.49
N LEU A 86 -15.94 -63.68 2.93
CA LEU A 86 -14.72 -63.12 3.50
C LEU A 86 -14.59 -61.64 3.19
N ASN A 87 -15.61 -60.87 3.58
CA ASN A 87 -15.66 -59.43 3.40
C ASN A 87 -14.62 -58.67 4.24
N LYS A 88 -13.93 -59.39 5.13
CA LYS A 88 -13.02 -58.89 6.16
C LYS A 88 -11.93 -59.92 6.40
N SER A 89 -10.70 -59.64 5.95
CA SER A 89 -9.57 -60.54 6.15
C SER A 89 -8.98 -60.40 7.57
N SER A 90 -8.28 -61.40 8.08
CA SER A 90 -7.57 -61.36 9.37
C SER A 90 -6.65 -60.15 9.47
N GLY A 91 -6.39 -59.69 10.70
CA GLY A 91 -5.54 -58.52 10.94
C GLY A 91 -4.14 -58.67 10.32
N ASN A 92 -3.56 -59.87 10.38
CA ASN A 92 -2.23 -60.16 9.83
C ASN A 92 -2.19 -60.08 8.30
N ALA A 93 -3.18 -60.67 7.62
CA ALA A 93 -3.24 -60.67 6.15
C ALA A 93 -3.57 -59.27 5.61
N THR A 94 -4.44 -58.54 6.30
CA THR A 94 -4.74 -57.13 6.02
C THR A 94 -3.49 -56.27 6.14
N GLN A 95 -2.78 -56.33 7.27
CA GLN A 95 -1.61 -55.49 7.52
C GLN A 95 -0.47 -55.81 6.54
N ALA A 96 -0.22 -57.10 6.25
CA ALA A 96 0.77 -57.51 5.25
C ALA A 96 0.46 -56.92 3.87
N SER A 97 -0.79 -57.02 3.43
CA SER A 97 -1.22 -56.47 2.13
C SER A 97 -1.07 -54.95 2.08
N LEU A 98 -1.48 -54.24 3.15
CA LEU A 98 -1.37 -52.78 3.22
C LEU A 98 0.09 -52.30 3.20
N ILE A 99 1.02 -52.99 3.85
CA ILE A 99 2.44 -52.60 3.82
C ILE A 99 3.02 -52.76 2.41
N LEU A 100 2.69 -53.87 1.74
CA LEU A 100 3.15 -54.16 0.38
C LEU A 100 2.62 -53.13 -0.62
N ILE A 101 1.32 -52.83 -0.57
CA ILE A 101 0.68 -51.84 -1.43
C ILE A 101 1.25 -50.45 -1.16
N TRP A 102 1.43 -50.06 0.11
CA TRP A 102 2.00 -48.77 0.48
C TRP A 102 3.40 -48.57 -0.11
N LYS A 103 4.29 -49.54 0.07
CA LYS A 103 5.67 -49.49 -0.48
C LYS A 103 5.67 -49.42 -2.00
N TYR A 104 4.74 -50.12 -2.64
CA TYR A 104 4.60 -50.10 -4.09
C TYR A 104 4.14 -48.72 -4.58
N ILE A 105 3.14 -48.13 -3.95
CA ILE A 105 2.67 -46.76 -4.26
C ILE A 105 3.81 -45.76 -4.11
N ASP A 106 4.59 -45.83 -3.02
CA ASP A 106 5.76 -44.96 -2.82
C ASP A 106 6.79 -45.10 -3.95
N THR A 107 7.03 -46.33 -4.40
CA THR A 107 7.95 -46.60 -5.52
C THR A 107 7.39 -46.07 -6.85
N MET A 108 6.08 -46.15 -7.07
CA MET A 108 5.46 -45.64 -8.30
C MET A 108 5.45 -44.12 -8.36
N LEU A 109 5.22 -43.45 -7.23
CA LEU A 109 5.33 -42.00 -7.14
C LEU A 109 6.77 -41.53 -7.37
N SER A 110 7.77 -42.22 -6.81
CA SER A 110 9.18 -41.85 -7.04
C SER A 110 9.62 -42.04 -8.49
N LYS A 111 8.98 -42.95 -9.24
CA LYS A 111 9.17 -43.14 -10.69
C LYS A 111 8.35 -42.16 -11.56
N GLY A 112 7.41 -41.41 -10.99
CA GLY A 112 6.49 -40.54 -11.73
C GLY A 112 5.26 -41.24 -12.34
N SER A 113 5.05 -42.53 -12.05
CA SER A 113 3.89 -43.33 -12.52
C SER A 113 2.63 -43.04 -11.67
N THR A 114 2.18 -41.78 -11.66
CA THR A 114 1.10 -41.28 -10.76
C THR A 114 -0.26 -41.95 -11.00
N SER A 115 -0.60 -42.28 -12.25
CA SER A 115 -1.87 -42.96 -12.58
C SER A 115 -1.97 -44.36 -11.98
N ILE A 116 -0.85 -45.10 -11.92
CA ILE A 116 -0.83 -46.45 -11.36
C ILE A 116 -0.93 -46.38 -9.84
N ALA A 117 -0.21 -45.45 -9.21
CA ALA A 117 -0.34 -45.15 -7.79
C ALA A 117 -1.80 -44.80 -7.41
N GLU A 118 -2.47 -43.95 -8.20
CA GLU A 118 -3.87 -43.57 -8.03
C GLU A 118 -4.81 -44.79 -8.03
N LYS A 119 -4.64 -45.72 -9.00
CA LYS A 119 -5.43 -46.95 -9.08
C LYS A 119 -5.27 -47.83 -7.83
N TRP A 120 -4.04 -48.01 -7.34
CA TRP A 120 -3.78 -48.79 -6.13
C TRP A 120 -4.36 -48.13 -4.86
N CYS A 121 -4.31 -46.80 -4.75
CA CYS A 121 -5.00 -46.10 -3.66
C CYS A 121 -6.52 -46.32 -3.69
N ARG A 122 -7.15 -46.20 -4.87
CA ARG A 122 -8.59 -46.46 -5.03
C ARG A 122 -8.95 -47.90 -4.67
N PHE A 123 -8.13 -48.87 -5.07
CA PHE A 123 -8.34 -50.27 -4.75
C PHE A 123 -8.44 -50.49 -3.23
N VAL A 124 -7.52 -49.92 -2.45
CA VAL A 124 -7.55 -50.03 -0.97
C VAL A 124 -8.78 -49.32 -0.39
N LEU A 125 -9.11 -48.12 -0.87
CA LEU A 125 -10.23 -47.32 -0.35
C LEU A 125 -11.61 -47.93 -0.68
N LYS A 126 -11.76 -48.58 -1.84
CA LYS A 126 -13.03 -49.18 -2.28
C LYS A 126 -13.36 -50.50 -1.59
N HIS A 127 -12.37 -51.35 -1.35
CA HIS A 127 -12.62 -52.74 -0.92
C HIS A 127 -12.68 -52.90 0.61
N SER A 128 -13.70 -53.60 1.12
CA SER A 128 -13.90 -53.82 2.56
C SER A 128 -12.93 -54.84 3.17
N ILE A 129 -12.27 -55.64 2.32
CA ILE A 129 -11.36 -56.73 2.71
C ILE A 129 -10.23 -56.25 3.65
N PHE A 130 -9.80 -55.01 3.49
CA PHE A 130 -8.71 -54.38 4.24
C PHE A 130 -9.09 -53.91 5.65
N GLN A 131 -10.30 -54.22 6.16
CA GLN A 131 -10.77 -53.84 7.50
C GLN A 131 -10.28 -52.45 7.95
N LYS A 132 -10.52 -51.44 7.09
CA LYS A 132 -9.87 -50.13 7.21
C LYS A 132 -10.14 -49.51 8.57
N THR A 133 -9.08 -49.28 9.34
CA THR A 133 -9.15 -48.37 10.47
C THR A 133 -9.19 -46.93 9.95
N PRO A 134 -9.76 -45.97 10.72
CA PRO A 134 -9.80 -44.57 10.33
C PRO A 134 -8.43 -43.99 9.95
N ASP A 135 -7.35 -44.42 10.62
CA ASP A 135 -5.98 -44.00 10.32
C ASP A 135 -5.48 -44.51 8.95
N VAL A 136 -5.74 -45.78 8.63
CA VAL A 136 -5.37 -46.37 7.34
C VAL A 136 -6.15 -45.70 6.21
N GLU A 137 -7.46 -45.54 6.38
CA GLU A 137 -8.30 -44.84 5.40
C GLU A 137 -7.77 -43.43 5.14
N ALA A 138 -7.42 -42.69 6.19
CA ALA A 138 -6.88 -41.35 6.05
C ALA A 138 -5.53 -41.29 5.34
N LYS A 139 -4.61 -42.21 5.63
CA LYS A 139 -3.30 -42.27 4.97
C LYS A 139 -3.44 -42.50 3.47
N TYR A 140 -4.26 -43.48 3.07
CA TYR A 140 -4.48 -43.82 1.67
C TYR A 140 -5.28 -42.73 0.94
N PHE A 141 -6.23 -42.09 1.60
CA PHE A 141 -6.97 -40.96 1.03
C PHE A 141 -6.06 -39.76 0.73
N ARG A 142 -5.19 -39.37 1.66
CA ARG A 142 -4.22 -38.28 1.41
C ARG A 142 -3.24 -38.63 0.30
N LYS A 143 -2.82 -39.90 0.22
CA LYS A 143 -1.96 -40.39 -0.87
C LYS A 143 -2.66 -40.33 -2.23
N LEU A 144 -3.94 -40.68 -2.28
CA LEU A 144 -4.77 -40.51 -3.47
C LEU A 144 -4.85 -39.04 -3.89
N ALA A 145 -5.12 -38.13 -2.95
CA ALA A 145 -5.17 -36.69 -3.23
C ALA A 145 -3.83 -36.16 -3.79
N LEU A 146 -2.69 -36.63 -3.27
CA LEU A 146 -1.37 -36.31 -3.81
C LEU A 146 -1.17 -36.80 -5.26
N CYS A 147 -1.56 -38.05 -5.56
CA CYS A 147 -1.48 -38.59 -6.93
C CYS A 147 -2.27 -37.71 -7.91
N VAL A 148 -3.44 -37.25 -7.49
CA VAL A 148 -4.32 -36.40 -8.30
C VAL A 148 -3.81 -34.97 -8.43
N LEU A 149 -3.09 -34.45 -7.44
CA LEU A 149 -2.40 -33.16 -7.57
C LEU A 149 -1.25 -33.21 -8.58
N GLU A 150 -0.48 -34.30 -8.62
CA GLU A 150 0.65 -34.45 -9.55
C GLU A 150 0.20 -34.76 -10.99
N GLY A 151 -0.81 -35.61 -11.16
CA GLY A 151 -1.35 -36.01 -12.47
C GLY A 151 -2.59 -35.23 -12.93
N TYR A 152 -2.84 -34.05 -12.35
CA TYR A 152 -4.08 -33.26 -12.39
C TYR A 152 -5.16 -33.70 -13.40
N ASN A 153 -6.25 -34.24 -12.87
CA ASN A 153 -7.46 -34.55 -13.61
C ASN A 153 -8.70 -33.93 -12.93
N PRO A 154 -9.45 -33.03 -13.61
CA PRO A 154 -10.52 -32.26 -13.00
C PRO A 154 -11.71 -33.13 -12.53
N SER A 155 -12.10 -34.17 -13.29
CA SER A 155 -13.23 -35.03 -12.90
C SER A 155 -12.89 -35.86 -11.66
N THR A 156 -11.64 -36.33 -11.58
CA THR A 156 -11.15 -37.06 -10.41
C THR A 156 -11.02 -36.16 -9.19
N ALA A 157 -10.54 -34.93 -9.38
CA ALA A 157 -10.41 -33.96 -8.30
C ALA A 157 -11.78 -33.64 -7.67
N GLN A 158 -12.81 -33.41 -8.49
CA GLN A 158 -14.16 -33.17 -7.98
C GLN A 158 -14.70 -34.36 -7.18
N HIS A 159 -14.52 -35.58 -7.70
CA HIS A 159 -14.95 -36.78 -6.99
C HIS A 159 -14.28 -36.93 -5.61
N ILE A 160 -13.01 -36.53 -5.46
CA ILE A 160 -12.30 -36.55 -4.17
C ILE A 160 -12.87 -35.49 -3.22
N LEU A 161 -13.17 -34.29 -3.73
CA LEU A 161 -13.74 -33.20 -2.93
C LEU A 161 -15.14 -33.57 -2.39
N ASP A 162 -15.94 -34.28 -3.18
CA ASP A 162 -17.29 -34.69 -2.78
C ASP A 162 -17.27 -35.87 -1.77
N ASN A 163 -16.21 -36.69 -1.78
CA ASN A 163 -16.12 -37.94 -1.02
C ASN A 163 -14.99 -37.92 0.03
N ILE A 164 -14.90 -36.86 0.84
CA ILE A 164 -13.92 -36.78 1.93
C ILE A 164 -14.36 -37.67 3.11
N PRO A 165 -13.56 -38.67 3.51
CA PRO A 165 -13.87 -39.51 4.67
C PRO A 165 -13.99 -38.69 5.95
N GLU A 166 -14.92 -39.05 6.84
CA GLU A 166 -15.14 -38.31 8.10
C GLU A 166 -13.88 -38.21 8.96
N ALA A 167 -13.09 -39.29 9.00
CA ALA A 167 -11.80 -39.36 9.69
C ALA A 167 -10.77 -38.32 9.21
N CYS A 168 -10.96 -37.79 7.99
CA CYS A 168 -10.01 -36.88 7.35
C CYS A 168 -10.41 -35.40 7.46
N ARG A 169 -11.69 -35.10 7.72
CA ARG A 169 -12.27 -33.76 7.53
C ARG A 169 -11.58 -32.66 8.36
N ASN A 170 -11.11 -33.01 9.55
CA ASN A 170 -10.51 -32.04 10.48
C ASN A 170 -8.98 -32.09 10.52
N CYS A 171 -8.34 -32.92 9.68
CA CYS A 171 -6.89 -33.03 9.69
C CYS A 171 -6.24 -31.88 8.89
N PRO A 172 -5.27 -31.13 9.46
CA PRO A 172 -4.59 -30.03 8.77
C PRO A 172 -4.03 -30.39 7.40
N LEU A 173 -3.35 -31.54 7.30
CA LEU A 173 -2.75 -32.00 6.04
C LEU A 173 -3.83 -32.29 4.99
N THR A 174 -4.97 -32.87 5.38
CA THR A 174 -6.08 -33.09 4.45
C THR A 174 -6.64 -31.75 3.97
N LEU A 175 -6.93 -30.83 4.89
CA LEU A 175 -7.47 -29.51 4.57
C LEU A 175 -6.56 -28.72 3.62
N TYR A 176 -5.25 -28.76 3.83
CA TYR A 176 -4.26 -28.19 2.90
C TYR A 176 -4.35 -28.81 1.49
N LEU A 177 -4.39 -30.13 1.39
CA LEU A 177 -4.51 -30.81 0.09
C LEU A 177 -5.82 -30.44 -0.62
N MET A 178 -6.92 -30.30 0.12
CA MET A 178 -8.20 -29.88 -0.44
C MET A 178 -8.19 -28.41 -0.87
N CYS A 179 -7.56 -27.51 -0.11
CA CYS A 179 -7.29 -26.12 -0.54
C CYS A 179 -6.53 -26.10 -1.87
N ARG A 180 -5.47 -26.91 -2.00
CA ARG A 180 -4.68 -26.96 -3.24
C ARG A 180 -5.46 -27.53 -4.43
N LEU A 181 -6.30 -28.56 -4.22
CA LEU A 181 -7.18 -29.11 -5.27
C LEU A 181 -8.27 -28.12 -5.70
N THR A 182 -8.88 -27.40 -4.75
CA THR A 182 -9.88 -26.36 -5.04
C THR A 182 -9.27 -25.17 -5.78
N LEU A 183 -8.02 -24.82 -5.47
CA LEU A 183 -7.25 -23.84 -6.24
C LEU A 183 -7.07 -24.27 -7.70
N LEU A 184 -6.85 -25.55 -8.01
CA LEU A 184 -6.69 -26.01 -9.39
C LEU A 184 -8.02 -26.12 -10.14
N THR A 185 -9.08 -26.59 -9.48
CA THR A 185 -10.43 -26.72 -10.07
C THR A 185 -11.12 -25.37 -10.28
N GLY A 186 -10.72 -24.34 -9.53
CA GLY A 186 -11.25 -22.98 -9.68
C GLY A 186 -12.48 -22.67 -8.81
N ASP A 187 -12.87 -23.58 -7.90
CA ASP A 187 -13.95 -23.31 -6.94
C ASP A 187 -13.42 -22.48 -5.76
N ALA A 188 -13.52 -21.15 -5.90
CA ALA A 188 -13.11 -20.21 -4.87
C ALA A 188 -13.91 -20.37 -3.55
N SER A 189 -15.19 -20.75 -3.63
CA SER A 189 -16.06 -20.83 -2.46
C SER A 189 -15.70 -22.00 -1.54
N LEU A 190 -15.41 -23.17 -2.14
CA LEU A 190 -14.92 -24.33 -1.42
C LEU A 190 -13.51 -24.07 -0.88
N SER A 191 -12.65 -23.43 -1.65
CA SER A 191 -11.29 -23.11 -1.21
C SER A 191 -11.27 -22.22 0.04
N THR A 192 -12.12 -21.19 0.06
CA THR A 192 -12.32 -20.34 1.23
C THR A 192 -12.92 -21.10 2.42
N THR A 193 -13.75 -22.12 2.17
CA THR A 193 -14.29 -22.96 3.26
C THR A 193 -13.19 -23.79 3.91
N TYR A 194 -12.32 -24.40 3.11
CA TYR A 194 -11.21 -25.20 3.61
C TYR A 194 -10.14 -24.37 4.32
N ILE A 195 -9.81 -23.16 3.82
CA ILE A 195 -8.84 -22.30 4.51
C ILE A 195 -9.37 -21.87 5.89
N ARG A 196 -10.65 -21.50 6.01
CA ARG A 196 -11.24 -21.15 7.31
C ARG A 196 -11.26 -22.35 8.26
N ALA A 197 -11.52 -23.56 7.76
CA ALA A 197 -11.45 -24.78 8.56
C ALA A 197 -10.01 -25.03 9.05
N LEU A 198 -9.01 -24.79 8.19
CA LEU A 198 -7.60 -24.93 8.53
C LEU A 198 -7.18 -23.93 9.62
N CYS A 199 -7.70 -22.70 9.62
CA CYS A 199 -7.43 -21.70 10.65
C CYS A 199 -8.02 -22.05 12.01
N LYS A 200 -9.20 -22.66 12.01
CA LYS A 200 -9.87 -23.14 13.23
C LYS A 200 -9.20 -24.38 13.82
N SER A 201 -8.46 -25.12 13.01
CA SER A 201 -7.65 -26.24 13.48
C SER A 201 -6.43 -25.76 14.27
N GLU A 202 -5.84 -26.61 15.09
CA GLU A 202 -4.51 -26.43 15.71
C GLU A 202 -3.37 -26.64 14.69
N ALA A 203 -3.61 -26.28 13.43
CA ALA A 203 -2.65 -26.47 12.35
C ALA A 203 -1.44 -25.55 12.53
N ASP A 204 -0.26 -26.06 12.14
CA ASP A 204 0.92 -25.22 11.97
C ASP A 204 0.65 -24.14 10.91
N SER A 205 1.12 -22.92 11.18
CA SER A 205 1.21 -21.81 10.24
C SER A 205 1.69 -22.27 8.84
N MET A 206 2.63 -23.21 8.76
CA MET A 206 3.21 -23.69 7.49
C MET A 206 2.18 -24.12 6.45
N TYR A 207 1.05 -24.71 6.86
CA TYR A 207 0.00 -25.11 5.91
C TYR A 207 -0.72 -23.91 5.29
N ILE A 208 -0.95 -22.86 6.07
CA ILE A 208 -1.57 -21.61 5.61
C ILE A 208 -0.60 -20.88 4.68
N TRP A 209 0.68 -20.78 5.07
CA TRP A 209 1.74 -20.24 4.23
C TRP A 209 1.81 -20.96 2.88
N SER A 210 1.70 -22.29 2.89
CA SER A 210 1.73 -23.11 1.68
C SER A 210 0.51 -22.84 0.79
N CYS A 211 -0.70 -22.71 1.35
CA CYS A 211 -1.91 -22.37 0.57
C CYS A 211 -1.78 -21.00 -0.14
N ILE A 212 -1.25 -20.00 0.57
CA ILE A 212 -1.05 -18.65 0.03
C ILE A 212 0.05 -18.69 -1.04
N ALA A 213 1.16 -19.39 -0.78
CA ALA A 213 2.25 -19.56 -1.73
C ALA A 213 1.80 -20.26 -3.01
N ASP A 214 1.01 -21.34 -2.91
CA ASP A 214 0.45 -22.06 -4.06
C ASP A 214 -0.47 -21.16 -4.90
N ALA A 215 -1.37 -20.39 -4.25
CA ALA A 215 -2.23 -19.44 -4.94
C ALA A 215 -1.41 -18.38 -5.71
N LEU A 216 -0.35 -17.86 -5.08
CA LEU A 216 0.58 -16.91 -5.72
C LEU A 216 1.37 -17.53 -6.88
N GLN A 217 1.81 -18.78 -6.76
CA GLN A 217 2.54 -19.50 -7.82
C GLN A 217 1.64 -19.76 -9.03
N LEU A 218 0.36 -20.02 -8.80
CA LEU A 218 -0.66 -20.18 -9.84
C LEU A 218 -1.14 -18.84 -10.43
N GLY A 219 -0.59 -17.71 -9.99
CA GLY A 219 -0.97 -16.36 -10.45
C GLY A 219 -2.32 -15.86 -9.91
N LYS A 220 -2.92 -16.57 -8.95
CA LYS A 220 -4.24 -16.24 -8.35
C LYS A 220 -4.09 -15.29 -7.15
N THR A 221 -3.56 -14.09 -7.42
CA THR A 221 -3.28 -13.08 -6.39
C THR A 221 -4.53 -12.65 -5.62
N ASP A 222 -5.66 -12.46 -6.29
CA ASP A 222 -6.94 -12.11 -5.66
C ASP A 222 -7.37 -13.16 -4.62
N THR A 223 -7.22 -14.45 -4.96
CA THR A 223 -7.55 -15.56 -4.05
C THR A 223 -6.61 -15.58 -2.84
N ALA A 224 -5.31 -15.32 -3.04
CA ALA A 224 -4.35 -15.23 -1.95
C ALA A 224 -4.66 -14.06 -0.99
N ILE A 225 -5.08 -12.91 -1.53
CA ILE A 225 -5.55 -11.76 -0.74
C ILE A 225 -6.81 -12.14 0.04
N GLN A 226 -7.78 -12.75 -0.63
CA GLN A 226 -9.03 -13.18 -0.01
C GLN A 226 -8.78 -14.15 1.16
N TYR A 227 -7.82 -15.09 1.01
CA TYR A 227 -7.44 -15.97 2.12
C TYR A 227 -6.96 -15.19 3.33
N LEU A 228 -6.03 -14.25 3.17
CA LEU A 228 -5.56 -13.45 4.30
C LEU A 228 -6.68 -12.64 4.95
N GLN A 229 -7.55 -12.05 4.15
CA GLN A 229 -8.69 -11.29 4.66
C GLN A 229 -9.64 -12.19 5.46
N ASP A 230 -9.96 -13.38 4.94
CA ASP A 230 -10.80 -14.35 5.64
C ASP A 230 -10.18 -14.86 6.93
N ILE A 231 -8.85 -15.08 6.93
CA ILE A 231 -8.10 -15.49 8.13
C ILE A 231 -8.21 -14.41 9.20
N MET A 232 -8.01 -13.15 8.83
CA MET A 232 -8.03 -12.03 9.78
C MET A 232 -9.42 -11.75 10.35
N ILE A 233 -10.48 -12.02 9.59
CA ILE A 233 -11.87 -11.92 10.07
C ILE A 233 -12.21 -13.09 11.02
N ALA A 234 -11.69 -14.29 10.74
CA ALA A 234 -12.04 -15.50 11.46
C ALA A 234 -11.21 -15.74 12.73
N SER A 235 -10.02 -15.15 12.83
CA SER A 235 -9.10 -15.34 13.96
C SER A 235 -9.29 -14.28 15.05
N ASP A 236 -9.14 -14.72 16.30
CA ASP A 236 -8.94 -13.87 17.47
C ASP A 236 -7.46 -13.46 17.59
N ASP A 237 -7.13 -12.56 18.53
CA ASP A 237 -5.77 -12.07 18.74
C ASP A 237 -4.75 -13.21 18.92
N SER A 238 -5.14 -14.25 19.67
CA SER A 238 -4.29 -15.43 19.91
C SER A 238 -4.04 -16.24 18.63
N GLY A 239 -5.04 -16.34 17.75
CA GLY A 239 -4.93 -16.96 16.44
C GLY A 239 -4.02 -16.18 15.49
N LEU A 240 -4.05 -14.85 15.52
CA LEU A 240 -3.22 -14.00 14.66
C LEU A 240 -1.73 -14.14 14.97
N GLU A 241 -1.39 -14.19 16.26
CA GLU A 241 0.00 -14.38 16.72
C GLU A 241 0.48 -15.80 16.38
N ARG A 242 -0.31 -16.82 16.73
CA ARG A 242 0.00 -18.23 16.45
C ARG A 242 0.26 -18.48 14.96
N LEU A 243 -0.51 -17.84 14.08
CA LEU A 243 -0.43 -18.04 12.64
C LEU A 243 0.57 -17.11 11.94
N GLN A 244 1.28 -16.25 12.68
CA GLN A 244 2.28 -15.33 12.11
C GLN A 244 1.69 -14.45 10.99
N ILE A 245 0.45 -13.97 11.18
CA ILE A 245 -0.31 -13.26 10.14
C ILE A 245 0.36 -11.95 9.74
N SER A 246 1.04 -11.29 10.68
CA SER A 246 1.80 -10.08 10.38
C SER A 246 2.91 -10.34 9.35
N GLN A 247 3.72 -11.39 9.53
CA GLN A 247 4.78 -11.74 8.58
C GLN A 247 4.20 -12.10 7.21
N LEU A 248 3.08 -12.83 7.18
CA LEU A 248 2.35 -13.14 5.94
C LEU A 248 1.88 -11.87 5.22
N LEU A 249 1.27 -10.94 5.95
CA LEU A 249 0.82 -9.65 5.40
C LEU A 249 1.99 -8.85 4.84
N GLN A 250 3.11 -8.77 5.55
CA GLN A 250 4.30 -8.07 5.10
C GLN A 250 4.84 -8.67 3.78
N CYS A 251 4.97 -10.00 3.72
CA CYS A 251 5.38 -10.69 2.50
C CYS A 251 4.39 -10.45 1.34
N MET A 252 3.09 -10.51 1.60
CA MET A 252 2.05 -10.30 0.58
C MET A 252 2.01 -8.87 0.06
N ILE A 253 2.17 -7.87 0.94
CA ILE A 253 2.27 -6.47 0.52
C ILE A 253 3.52 -6.25 -0.33
N CYS A 254 4.67 -6.83 0.04
CA CYS A 254 5.89 -6.72 -0.74
C CYS A 254 5.77 -7.41 -2.11
N THR A 255 5.25 -8.64 -2.15
CA THR A 255 5.08 -9.38 -3.41
C THR A 255 4.03 -8.75 -4.33
N ALA A 256 2.92 -8.25 -3.80
CA ALA A 256 1.92 -7.52 -4.58
C ALA A 256 2.50 -6.23 -5.17
N HIS A 257 3.32 -5.52 -4.41
CA HIS A 257 4.05 -4.35 -4.89
C HIS A 257 5.04 -4.72 -6.02
N GLU A 258 5.93 -5.70 -5.80
CA GLU A 258 6.95 -6.10 -6.79
C GLU A 258 6.37 -6.64 -8.10
N ARG A 259 5.30 -7.45 -8.03
CA ARG A 259 4.62 -8.01 -9.21
C ARG A 259 3.83 -6.97 -10.00
N GLY A 260 3.59 -5.79 -9.42
CA GLY A 260 2.80 -4.71 -9.99
C GLY A 260 3.51 -3.81 -11.01
N ALA A 261 4.76 -4.10 -11.36
CA ALA A 261 5.64 -3.21 -12.15
C ALA A 261 5.11 -2.81 -13.56
N GLY A 262 4.01 -3.42 -14.04
CA GLY A 262 3.36 -3.06 -15.31
C GLY A 262 1.93 -2.52 -15.19
N ASN A 263 1.26 -2.63 -14.04
CA ASN A 263 -0.13 -2.18 -13.85
C ASN A 263 -0.33 -1.62 -12.43
N CYS A 264 -0.01 -0.33 -12.27
CA CYS A 264 0.00 0.36 -10.99
C CYS A 264 -1.36 0.39 -10.30
N GLU A 265 -2.49 0.47 -11.03
CA GLU A 265 -3.83 0.56 -10.43
C GLU A 265 -4.27 -0.77 -9.78
N ILE A 266 -4.07 -1.90 -10.47
CA ILE A 266 -4.44 -3.22 -9.91
C ILE A 266 -3.59 -3.51 -8.68
N MET A 267 -2.27 -3.25 -8.76
CA MET A 267 -1.38 -3.42 -7.62
C MET A 267 -1.78 -2.53 -6.44
N LEU A 268 -2.11 -1.26 -6.70
CA LEU A 268 -2.55 -0.34 -5.66
C LEU A 268 -3.85 -0.80 -5.02
N GLY A 269 -4.80 -1.32 -5.80
CA GLY A 269 -6.03 -1.92 -5.31
C GLY A 269 -5.76 -3.08 -4.35
N HIS A 270 -4.91 -4.04 -4.76
CA HIS A 270 -4.52 -5.19 -3.95
C HIS A 270 -3.85 -4.80 -2.63
N VAL A 271 -2.82 -3.94 -2.71
CA VAL A 271 -2.06 -3.49 -1.54
C VAL A 271 -2.95 -2.70 -0.58
N THR A 272 -3.78 -1.79 -1.11
CA THR A 272 -4.70 -0.99 -0.29
C THR A 272 -5.72 -1.88 0.41
N SER A 273 -6.29 -2.86 -0.30
CA SER A 273 -7.25 -3.83 0.26
C SER A 273 -6.66 -4.63 1.43
N LEU A 274 -5.43 -5.14 1.30
CA LEU A 274 -4.72 -5.84 2.37
C LEU A 274 -4.47 -4.93 3.58
N LEU A 275 -3.96 -3.72 3.35
CA LEU A 275 -3.67 -2.76 4.41
C LEU A 275 -4.94 -2.31 5.15
N GLU A 276 -6.06 -2.12 4.45
CA GLU A 276 -7.34 -1.77 5.08
C GLU A 276 -7.90 -2.91 5.93
N SER A 277 -7.72 -4.14 5.47
CA SER A 277 -8.11 -5.34 6.24
C SER A 277 -7.26 -5.45 7.51
N ALA A 278 -5.95 -5.19 7.40
CA ALA A 278 -5.03 -5.16 8.53
C ALA A 278 -5.38 -4.06 9.52
N LEU A 279 -5.75 -2.89 9.01
CA LEU A 279 -6.20 -1.78 9.84
C LEU A 279 -7.50 -2.11 10.58
N THR A 280 -8.43 -2.80 9.91
CA THR A 280 -9.72 -3.19 10.52
C THR A 280 -9.50 -4.21 11.63
N ALA A 281 -8.67 -5.23 11.39
CA ALA A 281 -8.28 -6.21 12.41
C ALA A 281 -7.56 -5.54 13.60
N ALA A 282 -6.62 -4.64 13.31
CA ALA A 282 -5.90 -3.87 14.33
C ALA A 282 -6.87 -3.02 15.17
N ALA A 283 -7.81 -2.31 14.53
CA ALA A 283 -8.77 -1.46 15.23
C ALA A 283 -9.75 -2.27 16.09
N ALA A 284 -10.22 -3.42 15.61
CA ALA A 284 -11.09 -4.33 16.36
C ALA A 284 -10.41 -4.84 17.65
N ALA A 285 -9.11 -5.13 17.57
CA ALA A 285 -8.28 -5.55 18.70
C ALA A 285 -7.71 -4.39 19.52
N GLN A 286 -8.17 -3.14 19.31
CA GLN A 286 -7.64 -1.93 19.97
C GLN A 286 -6.11 -1.77 19.85
N GLY A 287 -5.54 -2.16 18.70
CA GLY A 287 -4.11 -2.11 18.42
C GLY A 287 -3.29 -3.24 19.04
N LYS A 288 -3.91 -4.24 19.68
CA LYS A 288 -3.21 -5.37 20.31
C LYS A 288 -2.94 -6.55 19.38
N ALA A 289 -3.64 -6.61 18.24
CA ALA A 289 -3.44 -7.66 17.23
C ALA A 289 -2.04 -7.65 16.60
N PHE A 290 -1.34 -6.51 16.65
CA PHE A 290 -0.01 -6.32 16.10
C PHE A 290 0.86 -5.58 17.12
N SER A 291 2.16 -5.86 17.13
CA SER A 291 3.14 -5.11 17.91
C SER A 291 3.30 -3.68 17.39
N SER A 292 3.82 -2.77 18.23
CA SER A 292 4.15 -1.39 17.83
C SER A 292 5.11 -1.35 16.62
N ALA A 293 6.06 -2.27 16.54
CA ALA A 293 7.00 -2.35 15.42
C ALA A 293 6.28 -2.69 14.10
N GLU A 294 5.29 -3.58 14.14
CA GLU A 294 4.50 -3.99 12.98
C GLU A 294 3.54 -2.90 12.54
N LEU A 295 2.84 -2.24 13.47
CA LEU A 295 1.99 -1.08 13.17
C LEU A 295 2.82 0.05 12.53
N ARG A 296 4.01 0.33 13.04
CA ARG A 296 4.95 1.29 12.45
C ARG A 296 5.39 0.85 11.05
N TRP A 297 5.67 -0.44 10.85
CA TRP A 297 6.01 -0.98 9.53
C TRP A 297 4.86 -0.75 8.54
N PHE A 298 3.61 -1.07 8.90
CA PHE A 298 2.45 -0.87 8.04
C PHE A 298 2.25 0.62 7.71
N ALA A 299 2.38 1.51 8.70
CA ALA A 299 2.31 2.95 8.49
C ALA A 299 3.37 3.43 7.50
N CYS A 300 4.64 3.10 7.73
CA CYS A 300 5.77 3.50 6.88
C CYS A 300 5.66 2.92 5.47
N LYS A 301 5.32 1.63 5.34
CA LYS A 301 5.18 0.98 4.03
C LYS A 301 4.04 1.60 3.22
N SER A 302 2.89 1.88 3.84
CA SER A 302 1.75 2.55 3.20
C SER A 302 2.15 3.93 2.66
N TYR A 303 2.86 4.73 3.47
CA TYR A 303 3.36 6.05 3.06
C TYR A 303 4.36 5.95 1.89
N ASN A 304 5.33 5.02 1.97
CA ASN A 304 6.34 4.86 0.94
C ASN A 304 5.74 4.44 -0.40
N ILE A 305 4.77 3.52 -0.40
CA ILE A 305 4.05 3.11 -1.61
C ILE A 305 3.26 4.28 -2.20
N ALA A 306 2.58 5.07 -1.36
CA ALA A 306 1.90 6.28 -1.81
C ALA A 306 2.87 7.30 -2.43
N LEU A 307 4.04 7.51 -1.82
CA LEU A 307 5.08 8.42 -2.31
C LEU A 307 5.74 7.94 -3.61
N GLU A 308 5.81 6.65 -3.85
CA GLU A 308 6.35 6.09 -5.09
C GLU A 308 5.35 6.24 -6.25
N LEU A 309 4.07 6.00 -5.98
CA LEU A 309 3.05 5.85 -7.02
C LEU A 309 2.20 7.10 -7.28
N TYR A 310 2.36 8.19 -6.50
CA TYR A 310 1.47 9.36 -6.64
C TYR A 310 1.43 10.01 -8.02
N LYS A 311 2.48 9.83 -8.84
CA LYS A 311 2.52 10.36 -10.22
C LYS A 311 1.90 9.41 -11.25
N GLN A 312 1.78 8.13 -10.93
CA GLN A 312 1.46 7.06 -11.87
C GLN A 312 0.06 6.47 -11.65
N SER A 313 -0.55 6.73 -10.49
CA SER A 313 -1.85 6.17 -10.10
C SER A 313 -2.89 7.25 -9.79
N SER A 314 -4.13 6.81 -9.62
CA SER A 314 -5.25 7.64 -9.23
C SER A 314 -5.04 8.28 -7.85
N ILE A 315 -5.34 9.57 -7.78
CA ILE A 315 -5.18 10.37 -6.55
C ILE A 315 -6.04 9.84 -5.42
N GLN A 316 -7.22 9.32 -5.72
CA GLN A 316 -8.12 8.77 -4.71
C GLN A 316 -7.47 7.59 -3.99
N ALA A 317 -6.83 6.68 -4.73
CA ALA A 317 -6.18 5.53 -4.14
C ALA A 317 -4.90 5.91 -3.38
N VAL A 318 -4.12 6.86 -3.88
CA VAL A 318 -2.92 7.38 -3.19
C VAL A 318 -3.30 8.09 -1.88
N VAL A 319 -4.33 8.94 -1.90
CA VAL A 319 -4.85 9.61 -0.70
C VAL A 319 -5.38 8.58 0.30
N LYS A 320 -6.08 7.54 -0.16
CA LYS A 320 -6.57 6.44 0.68
C LYS A 320 -5.42 5.73 1.41
N LEU A 321 -4.30 5.46 0.72
CA LEU A 321 -3.11 4.88 1.35
C LEU A 321 -2.46 5.81 2.38
N ILE A 322 -2.41 7.11 2.13
CA ILE A 322 -1.92 8.09 3.10
C ILE A 322 -2.83 8.09 4.33
N ASP A 323 -4.15 8.09 4.15
CA ASP A 323 -5.11 8.01 5.25
C ASP A 323 -4.93 6.70 6.06
N VAL A 324 -4.76 5.56 5.38
CA VAL A 324 -4.45 4.27 6.03
C VAL A 324 -3.15 4.34 6.83
N SER A 325 -2.10 4.96 6.26
CA SER A 325 -0.82 5.18 6.93
C SER A 325 -0.97 5.97 8.23
N THR A 326 -1.74 7.07 8.21
CA THR A 326 -1.99 7.87 9.42
C THR A 326 -2.78 7.10 10.48
N LYS A 327 -3.76 6.29 10.06
CA LYS A 327 -4.58 5.50 10.99
C LYS A 327 -3.76 4.41 11.68
N PHE A 328 -2.86 3.72 10.97
CA PHE A 328 -1.94 2.77 11.61
C PHE A 328 -1.07 3.43 12.67
N MET A 329 -0.51 4.60 12.36
CA MET A 329 0.29 5.38 13.32
C MET A 329 -0.54 5.81 14.55
N GLY A 330 -1.86 5.99 14.38
CA GLY A 330 -2.78 6.34 15.46
C GLY A 330 -3.15 5.20 16.40
N LEU A 331 -2.95 3.95 15.96
CA LEU A 331 -3.19 2.74 16.76
C LEU A 331 -1.98 2.35 17.62
N GLU A 332 -0.83 3.02 17.46
CA GLU A 332 0.33 2.73 18.28
C GLU A 332 0.04 3.05 19.77
N PRO A 333 0.32 2.11 20.70
CA PRO A 333 0.13 2.37 22.13
C PRO A 333 0.95 3.57 22.57
N LYS A 334 0.31 4.55 23.22
CA LYS A 334 1.02 5.68 23.83
C LYS A 334 1.75 5.18 25.08
N THR A 335 3.01 4.79 24.93
CA THR A 335 3.87 4.45 26.06
C THR A 335 4.10 5.70 26.91
N GLU A 336 3.99 5.61 28.24
CA GLU A 336 4.26 6.72 29.17
C GLU A 336 5.75 7.15 29.18
N ALA A 337 6.62 6.36 28.54
CA ALA A 337 8.03 6.64 28.38
C ALA A 337 8.27 7.57 27.18
N GLU A 338 8.70 8.79 27.49
CA GLU A 338 9.11 9.92 26.63
C GLU A 338 8.29 10.16 25.32
N PRO A 339 7.87 11.41 25.03
CA PRO A 339 7.20 11.71 23.78
C PRO A 339 8.14 11.47 22.59
N SER A 340 8.02 10.30 21.96
CA SER A 340 8.75 10.01 20.73
C SER A 340 8.32 11.02 19.66
N THR A 341 9.30 11.69 19.04
CA THR A 341 9.04 12.65 17.95
C THR A 341 8.69 11.96 16.63
N ASP A 342 8.83 10.63 16.57
CA ASP A 342 8.68 9.80 15.37
C ASP A 342 7.23 9.78 14.82
N PRO A 343 6.17 9.52 15.63
CA PRO A 343 4.79 9.57 15.13
C PRO A 343 4.40 10.95 14.59
N LEU A 344 4.84 12.01 15.28
CA LEU A 344 4.55 13.38 14.90
C LEU A 344 5.21 13.76 13.57
N GLN A 345 6.46 13.34 13.36
CA GLN A 345 7.13 13.50 12.07
C GLN A 345 6.42 12.72 10.96
N HIS A 346 5.89 11.53 11.24
CA HIS A 346 5.13 10.74 10.28
C HIS A 346 3.82 11.41 9.88
N TYR A 347 3.06 11.96 10.84
CA TYR A 347 1.86 12.74 10.54
C TYR A 347 2.16 13.97 9.69
N LEU A 348 3.27 14.67 9.98
CA LEU A 348 3.72 15.80 9.17
C LEU A 348 4.06 15.38 7.73
N LYS A 349 4.76 14.25 7.54
CA LYS A 349 5.06 13.71 6.20
C LYS A 349 3.78 13.38 5.42
N CYS A 350 2.83 12.70 6.06
CA CYS A 350 1.54 12.33 5.45
C CYS A 350 0.73 13.57 5.05
N ALA A 351 0.50 14.49 5.98
CA ALA A 351 -0.27 15.70 5.74
C ALA A 351 0.38 16.60 4.68
N PHE A 352 1.72 16.70 4.67
CA PHE A 352 2.48 17.42 3.66
C PHE A 352 2.29 16.84 2.26
N LEU A 353 2.47 15.53 2.12
CA LEU A 353 2.32 14.83 0.84
C LEU A 353 0.88 14.95 0.31
N GLN A 354 -0.11 14.75 1.18
CA GLN A 354 -1.54 14.85 0.84
C GLN A 354 -1.90 16.28 0.37
N ALA A 355 -1.44 17.32 1.08
CA ALA A 355 -1.64 18.71 0.69
C ALA A 355 -1.06 19.03 -0.69
N ILE A 356 0.18 18.58 -0.97
CA ILE A 356 0.83 18.79 -2.26
C ILE A 356 0.09 18.09 -3.40
N ILE A 357 -0.24 16.81 -3.23
CA ILE A 357 -0.94 16.03 -4.27
C ILE A 357 -2.28 16.69 -4.60
N LEU A 358 -3.09 16.99 -3.58
CA LEU A 358 -4.42 17.57 -3.76
C LEU A 358 -4.36 18.98 -4.37
N ALA A 359 -3.42 19.82 -3.95
CA ALA A 359 -3.23 21.15 -4.54
C ALA A 359 -2.72 21.06 -5.99
N SER A 360 -1.80 20.13 -6.27
CA SER A 360 -1.29 19.92 -7.63
C SER A 360 -2.40 19.48 -8.59
N GLU A 361 -3.33 18.64 -8.12
CA GLU A 361 -4.47 18.22 -8.92
C GLU A 361 -5.50 19.32 -9.09
N ALA A 362 -5.79 20.08 -8.04
CA ALA A 362 -6.66 21.24 -8.15
C ALA A 362 -6.16 22.24 -9.21
N ARG A 363 -4.84 22.41 -9.34
CA ARG A 363 -4.23 23.25 -10.40
C ARG A 363 -4.41 22.67 -11.81
N ARG A 364 -4.41 21.35 -11.97
CA ARG A 364 -4.60 20.65 -13.26
C ARG A 364 -6.06 20.56 -13.69
N GLU A 365 -6.98 20.57 -12.73
CA GLU A 365 -8.41 20.41 -12.95
C GLU A 365 -9.03 21.64 -13.62
N LYS A 366 -9.82 21.39 -14.68
CA LYS A 366 -10.51 22.44 -15.44
C LYS A 366 -11.92 22.70 -14.91
N GLY A 367 -12.57 21.67 -14.34
CA GLY A 367 -13.92 21.78 -13.81
C GLY A 367 -13.97 22.52 -12.47
N CYS A 368 -14.75 23.60 -12.38
CA CYS A 368 -14.83 24.44 -11.18
C CYS A 368 -15.18 23.64 -9.91
N ALA A 369 -16.20 22.76 -9.97
CA ALA A 369 -16.65 21.98 -8.81
C ALA A 369 -15.62 20.95 -8.33
N LYS A 370 -14.93 20.25 -9.25
CA LYS A 370 -13.90 19.27 -8.92
C LYS A 370 -12.66 19.96 -8.34
N LYS A 371 -12.26 21.09 -8.93
CA LYS A 371 -11.16 21.93 -8.44
C LYS A 371 -11.41 22.41 -7.02
N GLU A 372 -12.61 22.92 -6.75
CA GLU A 372 -13.01 23.34 -5.41
C GLU A 372 -12.98 22.17 -4.40
N ASN A 373 -13.49 20.98 -4.78
CA ASN A 373 -13.42 19.80 -3.93
C ASN A 373 -11.98 19.39 -3.58
N HIS A 374 -11.07 19.40 -4.56
CA HIS A 374 -9.65 19.12 -4.32
C HIS A 374 -9.02 20.15 -3.37
N TYR A 375 -9.29 21.45 -3.56
CA TYR A 375 -8.78 22.49 -2.66
C TYR A 375 -9.37 22.42 -1.26
N ARG A 376 -10.65 22.05 -1.08
CA ARG A 376 -11.22 21.81 0.26
C ARG A 376 -10.54 20.65 0.98
N LYS A 377 -10.26 19.55 0.27
CA LYS A 377 -9.48 18.44 0.83
C LYS A 377 -8.04 18.85 1.15
N ALA A 378 -7.42 19.66 0.30
CA ALA A 378 -6.08 20.21 0.56
C ALA A 378 -6.07 21.09 1.82
N SER A 379 -7.07 21.95 1.99
CA SER A 379 -7.24 22.79 3.19
C SER A 379 -7.31 21.93 4.47
N ALA A 380 -8.03 20.81 4.44
CA ALA A 380 -8.10 19.89 5.59
C ALA A 380 -6.73 19.29 5.92
N ALA A 381 -5.97 18.82 4.92
CA ALA A 381 -4.61 18.30 5.12
C ALA A 381 -3.64 19.38 5.63
N ILE A 382 -3.73 20.60 5.09
CA ILE A 382 -2.95 21.76 5.54
C ILE A 382 -3.23 22.08 7.01
N LYS A 383 -4.51 22.06 7.42
CA LYS A 383 -4.90 22.30 8.81
C LYS A 383 -4.30 21.24 9.74
N GLN A 384 -4.34 19.96 9.36
CA GLN A 384 -3.69 18.89 10.11
C GLN A 384 -2.18 19.13 10.24
N PHE A 385 -1.50 19.46 9.14
CA PHE A 385 -0.07 19.80 9.16
C PHE A 385 0.23 20.94 10.15
N LYS A 386 -0.57 22.02 10.11
CA LYS A 386 -0.42 23.17 11.01
C LYS A 386 -0.62 22.81 12.48
N THR A 387 -1.59 21.96 12.80
CA THR A 387 -1.79 21.48 14.17
C THR A 387 -0.59 20.67 14.66
N HIS A 388 -0.06 19.76 13.83
CA HIS A 388 1.10 18.95 14.18
C HIS A 388 2.38 19.78 14.32
N ILE A 389 2.62 20.76 13.45
CA ILE A 389 3.83 21.59 13.54
C ILE A 389 3.78 22.55 14.73
N GLN A 390 2.59 23.02 15.13
CA GLN A 390 2.41 23.79 16.36
C GLN A 390 2.73 22.95 17.60
N SER A 391 2.33 21.67 17.61
CA SER A 391 2.65 20.76 18.72
C SER A 391 4.15 20.44 18.85
N LEU A 392 4.94 20.63 17.78
CA LEU A 392 6.41 20.57 17.83
C LEU A 392 7.06 21.83 18.47
N GLY A 393 6.29 22.83 18.88
CA GLY A 393 6.83 24.07 19.47
C GLY A 393 7.43 25.04 18.45
N VAL A 394 7.10 24.91 17.16
CA VAL A 394 7.61 25.77 16.07
C VAL A 394 7.13 27.23 16.19
N SER A 395 6.20 27.52 17.10
CA SER A 395 5.84 28.88 17.50
C SER A 395 6.97 29.65 18.22
N SER A 396 8.04 28.98 18.67
CA SER A 396 9.21 29.59 19.32
C SER A 396 10.54 29.19 18.66
N ILE A 397 10.70 29.43 17.36
CA ILE A 397 12.00 29.29 16.67
C ILE A 397 12.96 30.37 17.23
N SER A 398 13.74 30.00 18.26
CA SER A 398 14.93 30.73 18.72
C SER A 398 16.16 29.97 18.23
N VAL A 399 17.01 30.63 17.45
CA VAL A 399 18.16 30.05 16.73
C VAL A 399 19.32 29.61 17.68
N THR A 400 19.23 29.91 18.98
CA THR A 400 20.34 29.72 19.92
C THR A 400 20.66 28.27 20.29
N ASN A 401 19.75 27.33 20.03
CA ASN A 401 20.00 25.89 20.02
C ASN A 401 19.07 25.30 18.97
N PRO A 402 19.53 24.66 17.88
CA PRO A 402 18.62 24.09 16.91
C PRO A 402 18.18 22.70 17.37
N PRO A 403 16.94 22.49 17.87
CA PRO A 403 16.37 21.17 17.76
C PRO A 403 16.15 20.86 16.27
N GLN A 404 15.94 19.58 15.95
CA GLN A 404 15.53 19.04 14.65
C GLN A 404 14.50 19.83 13.76
N PRO A 405 13.68 20.83 14.23
CA PRO A 405 12.79 21.69 13.42
C PRO A 405 13.30 22.38 12.15
N TRP A 406 14.61 22.56 11.91
CA TRP A 406 15.06 23.24 10.68
C TRP A 406 14.65 22.49 9.41
N ALA A 407 14.56 21.14 9.46
CA ALA A 407 14.15 20.29 8.33
C ALA A 407 12.70 20.51 7.86
N TRP A 408 11.88 21.20 8.68
CA TRP A 408 10.47 21.45 8.41
C TRP A 408 10.16 22.91 8.03
N ILE A 409 11.10 23.85 8.19
CA ILE A 409 10.86 25.27 7.87
C ILE A 409 10.51 25.45 6.39
N ASP A 410 11.28 24.88 5.47
CA ASP A 410 11.01 25.01 4.04
C ASP A 410 9.71 24.30 3.63
N LYS A 411 9.42 23.15 4.24
CA LYS A 411 8.15 22.44 4.04
C LYS A 411 6.98 23.27 4.57
N TYR A 412 7.14 23.94 5.70
CA TYR A 412 6.12 24.81 6.26
C TYR A 412 5.89 26.05 5.39
N ARG A 413 6.94 26.66 4.82
CA ARG A 413 6.81 27.74 3.82
C ARG A 413 6.01 27.29 2.59
N ILE A 414 6.25 26.07 2.10
CA ILE A 414 5.45 25.48 1.01
C ILE A 414 4.00 25.33 1.46
N ILE A 415 3.73 24.80 2.65
CA ILE A 415 2.37 24.64 3.18
C ILE A 415 1.66 25.99 3.33
N LEU A 416 2.34 27.03 3.83
CA LEU A 416 1.79 28.38 3.90
C LEU A 416 1.47 28.94 2.51
N SER A 417 2.32 28.67 1.52
CA SER A 417 2.07 29.05 0.12
C SER A 417 0.82 28.38 -0.43
N LEU A 418 0.66 27.08 -0.20
CA LEU A 418 -0.52 26.32 -0.62
C LEU A 418 -1.77 26.79 0.12
N ASP A 419 -1.66 27.07 1.42
CA ASP A 419 -2.78 27.53 2.23
C ASP A 419 -3.30 28.89 1.77
N PHE A 420 -2.37 29.80 1.46
CA PHE A 420 -2.70 31.11 0.91
C PHE A 420 -3.38 30.97 -0.45
N GLU A 421 -2.84 30.15 -1.36
CA GLU A 421 -3.47 29.88 -2.67
C GLU A 421 -4.89 29.31 -2.52
N VAL A 422 -5.06 28.30 -1.67
CA VAL A 422 -6.36 27.66 -1.40
C VAL A 422 -7.36 28.68 -0.86
N THR A 423 -6.94 29.49 0.10
CA THR A 423 -7.78 30.51 0.76
C THR A 423 -8.20 31.60 -0.23
N VAL A 424 -7.28 32.05 -1.10
CA VAL A 424 -7.58 32.98 -2.19
C VAL A 424 -8.58 32.38 -3.18
N PHE A 425 -8.39 31.13 -3.60
CA PHE A 425 -9.30 30.45 -4.52
C PHE A 425 -10.71 30.30 -3.92
N LEU A 426 -10.79 29.91 -2.64
CA LEU A 426 -12.05 29.77 -1.91
C LEU A 426 -12.66 31.11 -1.47
N ARG A 427 -12.00 32.25 -1.76
CA ARG A 427 -12.44 33.61 -1.41
C ARG A 427 -12.66 33.82 0.09
N GLN A 428 -11.87 33.14 0.92
CA GLN A 428 -11.91 33.22 2.39
C GLN A 428 -11.01 34.36 2.89
N TRP A 429 -11.33 35.60 2.50
CA TRP A 429 -10.46 36.76 2.71
C TRP A 429 -10.11 37.03 4.19
N GLU A 430 -11.01 36.73 5.12
CA GLU A 430 -10.81 36.91 6.56
C GLU A 430 -9.64 36.08 7.11
N ASP A 431 -9.36 34.93 6.49
CA ASP A 431 -8.31 34.02 6.93
C ASP A 431 -6.94 34.40 6.36
N LEU A 432 -6.86 35.18 5.26
CA LEU A 432 -5.60 35.60 4.66
C LEU A 432 -4.75 36.43 5.63
N ALA A 433 -5.37 37.34 6.38
CA ALA A 433 -4.67 38.13 7.38
C ALA A 433 -4.02 37.25 8.45
N LYS A 434 -4.70 36.18 8.88
CA LYS A 434 -4.18 35.21 9.85
C LYS A 434 -3.00 34.42 9.29
N ILE A 435 -3.06 34.05 8.00
CA ILE A 435 -1.97 33.33 7.31
C ILE A 435 -0.74 34.22 7.18
N ILE A 436 -0.91 35.48 6.80
CA ILE A 436 0.18 36.46 6.70
C ILE A 436 0.87 36.61 8.06
N GLU A 437 0.12 36.82 9.14
CA GLU A 437 0.72 36.92 10.49
C GLU A 437 1.40 35.63 10.93
N ALA A 438 0.79 34.46 10.69
CA ALA A 438 1.38 33.17 11.02
C ALA A 438 2.66 32.87 10.23
N SER A 439 2.90 33.55 9.11
CA SER A 439 4.09 33.39 8.26
C SER A 439 5.29 34.21 8.72
N LYS A 440 5.10 35.22 9.60
CA LYS A 440 6.15 36.10 10.12
C LYS A 440 7.43 35.40 10.59
N PRO A 441 7.40 34.31 11.40
CA PRO A 441 8.63 33.67 11.90
C PRO A 441 9.43 32.95 10.80
N VAL A 442 8.79 32.63 9.68
CA VAL A 442 9.41 31.91 8.55
C VAL A 442 9.39 32.73 7.28
N ALA A 443 9.29 34.06 7.40
CA ALA A 443 9.26 34.97 6.27
C ALA A 443 10.46 34.74 5.34
N GLY A 444 10.25 34.99 4.06
CA GLY A 444 11.27 34.81 3.04
C GLY A 444 10.81 35.34 1.70
N ALA A 445 11.76 35.77 0.87
CA ALA A 445 11.49 36.41 -0.42
C ALA A 445 10.59 35.57 -1.33
N LYS A 446 10.87 34.26 -1.40
CA LYS A 446 10.07 33.35 -2.23
C LYS A 446 8.62 33.24 -1.74
N LEU A 447 8.41 33.17 -0.43
CA LEU A 447 7.07 33.09 0.17
C LEU A 447 6.27 34.37 -0.09
N SER A 448 6.89 35.54 0.15
CA SER A 448 6.30 36.85 -0.14
C SER A 448 5.87 36.97 -1.60
N SER A 449 6.76 36.60 -2.53
CA SER A 449 6.47 36.61 -3.96
C SER A 449 5.32 35.68 -4.36
N VAL A 450 5.19 34.51 -3.71
CA VAL A 450 4.07 33.59 -3.98
C VAL A 450 2.75 34.16 -3.48
N PHE A 451 2.73 34.78 -2.29
CA PHE A 451 1.53 35.44 -1.77
C PHE A 451 1.08 36.58 -2.69
N LEU A 452 2.02 37.44 -3.12
CA LEU A 452 1.73 38.52 -4.04
C LEU A 452 1.17 38.01 -5.37
N ASP A 453 1.79 36.98 -5.97
CA ASP A 453 1.32 36.40 -7.24
C ASP A 453 -0.09 35.79 -7.12
N CYS A 454 -0.39 35.10 -6.02
CA CYS A 454 -1.73 34.56 -5.75
C CYS A 454 -2.77 35.67 -5.64
N LEU A 455 -2.47 36.76 -4.92
CA LEU A 455 -3.37 37.91 -4.79
C LEU A 455 -3.64 38.57 -6.15
N LEU A 456 -2.60 38.87 -6.92
CA LEU A 456 -2.73 39.55 -8.21
C LEU A 456 -3.53 38.73 -9.23
N ARG A 457 -3.49 37.39 -9.13
CA ARG A 457 -4.26 36.48 -10.01
C ARG A 457 -5.68 36.18 -9.51
N SER A 458 -6.08 36.68 -8.35
CA SER A 458 -7.35 36.34 -7.73
C SER A 458 -8.59 36.95 -8.40
N GLY A 459 -8.40 38.06 -9.14
CA GLY A 459 -9.50 38.84 -9.71
C GLY A 459 -10.31 39.65 -8.68
N ALA A 460 -9.80 39.81 -7.44
CA ALA A 460 -10.44 40.65 -6.44
C ALA A 460 -10.29 42.16 -6.75
N PRO A 461 -11.16 43.03 -6.22
CA PRO A 461 -11.07 44.48 -6.45
C PRO A 461 -9.74 45.06 -5.94
N SER A 462 -9.21 46.06 -6.64
CA SER A 462 -7.89 46.63 -6.35
C SER A 462 -7.75 47.19 -4.93
N SER A 463 -8.83 47.70 -4.32
CA SER A 463 -8.86 48.18 -2.92
C SER A 463 -8.66 47.07 -1.88
N TYR A 464 -9.16 45.86 -2.17
CA TYR A 464 -8.89 44.70 -1.31
C TYR A 464 -7.45 44.21 -1.50
N LEU A 465 -6.97 44.18 -2.75
CA LEU A 465 -5.61 43.76 -3.06
C LEU A 465 -4.56 44.68 -2.44
N SER A 466 -4.74 46.01 -2.52
CA SER A 466 -3.82 46.98 -1.93
C SER A 466 -3.66 46.79 -0.42
N GLN A 467 -4.76 46.51 0.30
CA GLN A 467 -4.74 46.26 1.74
C GLN A 467 -3.91 45.02 2.11
N PHE A 468 -4.11 43.90 1.41
CA PHE A 468 -3.33 42.68 1.68
C PHE A 468 -1.86 42.81 1.25
N VAL A 469 -1.57 43.45 0.11
CA VAL A 469 -0.19 43.70 -0.30
C VAL A 469 0.52 44.60 0.71
N LYS A 470 -0.14 45.63 1.23
CA LYS A 470 0.36 46.47 2.32
C LYS A 470 0.65 45.65 3.58
N GLN A 471 -0.23 44.71 3.95
CA GLN A 471 0.01 43.82 5.08
C GLN A 471 1.22 42.90 4.83
N ILE A 472 1.34 42.28 3.65
CA ILE A 472 2.50 41.46 3.28
C ILE A 472 3.78 42.28 3.40
N ILE A 473 3.82 43.49 2.85
CA ILE A 473 5.00 44.36 2.94
C ILE A 473 5.37 44.62 4.40
N ARG A 474 4.37 44.96 5.24
CA ARG A 474 4.59 45.20 6.68
C ARG A 474 5.10 43.95 7.40
N THR A 475 4.51 42.78 7.16
CA THR A 475 4.83 41.57 7.92
C THR A 475 6.17 40.96 7.49
N PHE A 476 6.49 40.99 6.18
CA PHE A 476 7.70 40.37 5.64
C PHE A 476 8.93 41.30 5.61
N HIS A 477 8.74 42.61 5.66
CA HIS A 477 9.82 43.61 5.62
C HIS A 477 9.90 44.49 6.87
N SER A 478 9.12 44.19 7.91
CA SER A 478 9.38 44.75 9.25
C SER A 478 10.75 44.26 9.75
N PRO A 479 11.55 45.10 10.44
CA PRO A 479 12.85 44.71 10.96
C PRO A 479 12.73 43.42 11.79
N PRO A 480 13.64 42.45 11.58
CA PRO A 480 13.47 41.12 12.14
C PRO A 480 13.51 41.19 13.67
N SER A 481 12.44 40.72 14.30
CA SER A 481 12.55 40.11 15.60
C SER A 481 13.40 38.83 15.44
N GLN A 482 14.72 38.98 15.58
CA GLN A 482 15.75 37.96 15.89
C GLN A 482 15.87 36.67 15.04
N SER A 483 15.06 36.46 13.98
CA SER A 483 14.89 35.13 13.37
C SER A 483 15.45 34.94 11.93
N LEU A 484 16.05 35.96 11.31
CA LEU A 484 16.54 35.87 9.92
C LEU A 484 18.07 36.01 9.87
N THR A 485 18.73 35.12 9.12
CA THR A 485 20.16 35.24 8.81
C THR A 485 20.40 36.47 7.96
N THR A 486 21.56 37.11 8.10
CA THR A 486 21.94 38.33 7.36
C THR A 486 21.77 38.20 5.84
N GLU A 487 22.05 37.04 5.26
CA GLU A 487 21.85 36.74 3.83
C GLU A 487 20.37 36.75 3.40
N SER A 488 19.47 36.24 4.25
CA SER A 488 18.03 36.19 3.94
C SER A 488 17.36 37.55 4.00
N THR A 489 17.88 38.45 4.84
CA THR A 489 17.43 39.85 4.95
C THR A 489 17.77 40.62 3.69
N ASP A 490 18.98 40.46 3.15
CA ASP A 490 19.39 41.15 1.91
C ASP A 490 18.56 40.70 0.70
N VAL A 491 18.31 39.39 0.57
CA VAL A 491 17.39 38.87 -0.47
C VAL A 491 15.97 39.41 -0.31
N LEU A 492 15.45 39.55 0.91
CA LEU A 492 14.14 40.18 1.14
C LEU A 492 14.11 41.63 0.67
N HIS A 493 15.17 42.41 0.93
CA HIS A 493 15.26 43.80 0.47
C HIS A 493 15.30 43.92 -1.05
N THR A 494 15.93 42.97 -1.77
CA THR A 494 15.94 42.99 -3.26
C THR A 494 14.55 42.88 -3.90
N HIS A 495 13.58 42.22 -3.24
CA HIS A 495 12.24 42.03 -3.77
C HIS A 495 11.25 43.14 -3.36
N LEU A 496 11.57 43.92 -2.32
CA LEU A 496 10.72 44.99 -1.81
C LEU A 496 10.34 46.04 -2.87
N PRO A 497 11.25 46.52 -3.75
CA PRO A 497 10.91 47.47 -4.81
C PRO A 497 9.75 47.01 -5.71
N ARG A 498 9.74 45.73 -6.11
CA ARG A 498 8.66 45.16 -6.93
C ARG A 498 7.32 45.10 -6.19
N HIS A 499 7.35 44.82 -4.88
CA HIS A 499 6.15 44.81 -4.05
C HIS A 499 5.59 46.22 -3.89
N LEU A 500 6.47 47.21 -3.67
CA LEU A 500 6.08 48.63 -3.63
C LEU A 500 5.47 49.08 -4.96
N ARG A 501 6.05 48.70 -6.11
CA ARG A 501 5.47 48.96 -7.42
C ARG A 501 4.06 48.37 -7.57
N CYS A 502 3.86 47.13 -7.15
CA CYS A 502 2.54 46.50 -7.18
C CYS A 502 1.56 47.24 -6.28
N LEU A 503 1.96 47.58 -5.06
CA LEU A 503 1.13 48.33 -4.12
C LEU A 503 0.75 49.71 -4.67
N PHE A 504 1.71 50.44 -5.26
CA PHE A 504 1.47 51.74 -5.89
C PHE A 504 0.47 51.64 -7.04
N SER A 505 0.67 50.66 -7.92
CA SER A 505 -0.23 50.42 -9.07
C SER A 505 -1.65 50.10 -8.61
N LEU A 506 -1.79 49.20 -7.63
CA LEU A 506 -3.09 48.83 -7.05
C LEU A 506 -3.75 50.00 -6.32
N SER A 507 -2.97 50.81 -5.60
CA SER A 507 -3.48 51.98 -4.88
C SER A 507 -3.99 53.06 -5.82
N ILE A 508 -3.33 53.28 -6.97
CA ILE A 508 -3.84 54.18 -8.02
C ILE A 508 -5.17 53.66 -8.59
N GLN A 509 -5.23 52.36 -8.94
CA GLN A 509 -6.45 51.75 -9.48
C GLN A 509 -7.62 51.74 -8.48
N ALA A 510 -7.31 51.65 -7.18
CA ALA A 510 -8.28 51.69 -6.10
C ALA A 510 -8.66 53.12 -5.66
N GLU A 511 -8.06 54.15 -6.27
CA GLU A 511 -8.21 55.56 -5.87
C GLU A 511 -7.76 55.84 -4.42
N GLU A 512 -6.90 54.99 -3.86
CA GLU A 512 -6.31 55.13 -2.53
C GLU A 512 -5.05 56.02 -2.57
N TYR A 513 -5.21 57.29 -2.95
CA TYR A 513 -4.08 58.20 -3.24
C TYR A 513 -3.15 58.42 -2.05
N ILE A 514 -3.66 58.45 -0.82
CA ILE A 514 -2.85 58.57 0.40
C ILE A 514 -1.89 57.38 0.53
N LEU A 515 -2.36 56.17 0.21
CA LEU A 515 -1.54 54.97 0.24
C LEU A 515 -0.49 54.98 -0.88
N ALA A 516 -0.90 55.39 -2.09
CA ALA A 516 0.01 55.52 -3.22
C ALA A 516 1.15 56.53 -2.92
N GLU A 517 0.84 57.67 -2.34
CA GLU A 517 1.83 58.67 -1.92
C GLU A 517 2.77 58.14 -0.85
N SER A 518 2.25 57.38 0.13
CA SER A 518 3.07 56.73 1.15
C SER A 518 4.09 55.75 0.54
N VAL A 519 3.75 55.10 -0.57
CA VAL A 519 4.69 54.21 -1.29
C VAL A 519 5.82 55.01 -1.93
N LEU A 520 5.52 56.17 -2.53
CA LEU A 520 6.53 57.06 -3.10
C LEU A 520 7.50 57.55 -2.02
N ASP A 521 6.96 57.96 -0.86
CA ASP A 521 7.79 58.39 0.28
C ASP A 521 8.67 57.25 0.79
N GLN A 522 8.12 56.04 0.89
CA GLN A 522 8.88 54.86 1.32
C GLN A 522 10.00 54.51 0.34
N ALA A 523 9.79 54.64 -0.97
CA ALA A 523 10.83 54.42 -1.97
C ALA A 523 11.98 55.43 -1.86
N VAL A 524 11.68 56.72 -1.60
CA VAL A 524 12.71 57.74 -1.35
C VAL A 524 13.54 57.40 -0.11
N ILE A 525 12.88 57.01 0.99
CA ILE A 525 13.55 56.66 2.24
C ILE A 525 14.49 55.46 2.03
N LEU A 526 13.98 54.37 1.43
CA LEU A 526 14.78 53.17 1.19
C LEU A 526 16.00 53.45 0.30
N ASN A 527 15.85 54.27 -0.74
CA ASN A 527 16.95 54.64 -1.60
C ASN A 527 18.04 55.47 -0.88
N ARG A 528 17.64 56.39 0.01
CA ARG A 528 18.57 57.16 0.85
C ARG A 528 19.30 56.28 1.85
N ASP A 529 18.57 55.37 2.50
CA ASP A 529 19.14 54.46 3.49
C ASP A 529 20.15 53.50 2.87
N SER A 530 19.89 52.99 1.67
CA SER A 530 20.86 52.19 0.90
C SER A 530 22.11 52.99 0.54
N SER A 531 21.95 54.25 0.14
CA SER A 531 23.07 55.13 -0.27
C SER A 531 23.97 55.56 0.90
N ASN A 532 23.40 55.65 2.12
CA ASN A 532 24.12 56.04 3.33
C ASN A 532 24.77 54.86 4.06
N SER A 533 24.51 53.62 3.67
CA SER A 533 25.07 52.45 4.33
C SER A 533 26.53 52.25 3.90
N THR A 534 27.47 52.41 4.83
CA THR A 534 28.92 52.13 4.65
C THR A 534 29.25 50.64 4.60
N ARG A 535 28.23 49.77 4.51
CA ARG A 535 28.39 48.32 4.43
C ARG A 535 28.34 47.94 2.96
N ASP A 536 29.43 47.36 2.43
CA ASP A 536 29.60 46.81 1.06
C ASP A 536 28.58 45.72 0.66
N THR A 537 27.50 45.52 1.41
CA THR A 537 26.56 44.39 1.32
C THR A 537 25.11 44.81 1.11
N SER A 538 24.78 46.12 1.05
CA SER A 538 23.41 46.55 0.79
C SER A 538 23.21 46.78 -0.71
N THR A 539 22.31 46.01 -1.32
CA THR A 539 21.93 46.22 -2.72
C THR A 539 21.24 47.59 -2.89
N PRO A 540 21.70 48.45 -3.81
CA PRO A 540 21.07 49.75 -4.04
C PRO A 540 19.67 49.59 -4.60
N TYR A 541 18.78 50.55 -4.31
CA TYR A 541 17.43 50.54 -4.87
C TYR A 541 17.49 50.57 -6.42
N PRO A 542 16.77 49.69 -7.14
CA PRO A 542 16.86 49.63 -8.60
C PRO A 542 16.48 50.95 -9.28
N LYS A 543 17.38 51.48 -10.12
CA LYS A 543 17.18 52.74 -10.86
C LYS A 543 15.90 52.72 -11.70
N ASP A 544 15.67 51.61 -12.43
CA ASP A 544 14.48 51.42 -13.27
C ASP A 544 13.16 51.53 -12.50
N GLU A 545 13.14 51.06 -11.25
CA GLU A 545 11.94 51.14 -10.40
C GLU A 545 11.69 52.58 -9.92
N LEU A 546 12.75 53.33 -9.56
CA LEU A 546 12.63 54.76 -9.23
C LEU A 546 12.18 55.59 -10.42
N GLN A 547 12.76 55.35 -11.61
CA GLN A 547 12.39 56.03 -12.84
C GLN A 547 10.92 55.75 -13.19
N TRP A 548 10.48 54.50 -13.06
CA TRP A 548 9.09 54.13 -13.30
C TRP A 548 8.13 54.78 -12.29
N LEU A 549 8.46 54.77 -11.00
CA LEU A 549 7.66 55.41 -9.95
C LEU A 549 7.55 56.93 -10.18
N ALA A 550 8.67 57.60 -10.45
CA ALA A 550 8.72 59.03 -10.72
C ALA A 550 7.88 59.40 -11.95
N THR A 551 8.04 58.67 -13.05
CA THR A 551 7.31 58.93 -14.30
C THR A 551 5.81 58.70 -14.12
N THR A 552 5.43 57.59 -13.47
CA THR A 552 4.01 57.25 -13.26
C THR A 552 3.34 58.23 -12.30
N ALA A 553 4.03 58.66 -11.23
CA ALA A 553 3.54 59.69 -10.32
C ALA A 553 3.38 61.05 -11.01
N PHE A 554 4.30 61.42 -11.91
CA PHE A 554 4.19 62.66 -12.68
C PHE A 554 3.02 62.60 -13.68
N ASN A 555 2.82 61.48 -14.38
CA ASN A 555 1.66 61.29 -15.24
C ASN A 555 0.35 61.43 -14.45
N ARG A 556 0.30 60.89 -13.24
CA ARG A 556 -0.85 61.07 -12.35
C ARG A 556 -1.04 62.53 -11.92
N ALA A 557 0.04 63.29 -11.71
CA ALA A 557 -0.05 64.73 -11.46
C ALA A 557 -0.66 65.49 -12.64
N VAL A 558 -0.31 65.10 -13.88
CA VAL A 558 -0.93 65.65 -15.10
C VAL A 558 -2.42 65.32 -15.15
N GLU A 559 -2.81 64.10 -14.78
CA GLU A 559 -4.24 63.74 -14.69
C GLU A 559 -4.98 64.60 -13.66
N PHE A 560 -4.39 64.90 -12.50
CA PHE A 560 -4.96 65.83 -11.52
C PHE A 560 -5.08 67.26 -12.07
N PHE A 561 -4.09 67.74 -12.82
CA PHE A 561 -4.17 69.03 -13.51
C PHE A 561 -5.34 69.08 -14.51
N LEU A 562 -5.55 68.02 -15.29
CA LEU A 562 -6.64 67.95 -16.26
C LEU A 562 -8.03 68.01 -15.63
N VAL A 563 -8.18 67.60 -14.37
CA VAL A 563 -9.42 67.70 -13.60
C VAL A 563 -9.45 68.91 -12.65
N SER A 564 -8.53 69.87 -12.82
CA SER A 564 -8.41 71.09 -12.01
C SER A 564 -8.17 70.85 -10.51
N ALA A 565 -7.55 69.72 -10.16
CA ALA A 565 -7.10 69.38 -8.81
C ALA A 565 -5.65 69.88 -8.59
N ASP A 566 -5.49 71.20 -8.50
CA ASP A 566 -4.18 71.87 -8.53
C ASP A 566 -3.29 71.59 -7.30
N GLU A 567 -3.89 71.32 -6.15
CA GLU A 567 -3.13 70.96 -4.93
C GLU A 567 -2.55 69.55 -5.05
N GLU A 568 -3.36 68.61 -5.53
CA GLU A 568 -2.98 67.23 -5.80
C GLU A 568 -1.93 67.16 -6.91
N CYS A 569 -2.11 67.92 -7.99
CA CYS A 569 -1.12 68.05 -9.05
C CYS A 569 0.24 68.50 -8.50
N ARG A 570 0.30 69.61 -7.75
CA ARG A 570 1.56 70.11 -7.18
C ARG A 570 2.20 69.11 -6.22
N ARG A 571 1.40 68.45 -5.39
CA ARG A 571 1.87 67.45 -4.41
C ARG A 571 2.46 66.22 -5.10
N TRP A 572 1.76 65.65 -6.08
CA TRP A 572 2.21 64.48 -6.82
C TRP A 572 3.42 64.78 -7.72
N ALA A 573 3.43 65.93 -8.41
CA ALA A 573 4.57 66.37 -9.20
C ALA A 573 5.81 66.60 -8.32
N GLY A 574 5.63 67.18 -7.13
CA GLY A 574 6.70 67.36 -6.15
C GLY A 574 7.32 66.03 -5.71
N LYS A 575 6.50 65.02 -5.36
CA LYS A 575 6.99 63.67 -5.01
C LYS A 575 7.69 62.98 -6.18
N ALA A 576 7.16 63.13 -7.40
CA ALA A 576 7.77 62.59 -8.61
C ALA A 576 9.16 63.17 -8.89
N ILE A 577 9.32 64.50 -8.75
CA ILE A 577 10.62 65.18 -8.90
C ILE A 577 11.59 64.73 -7.80
N ALA A 578 11.14 64.63 -6.55
CA ALA A 578 11.98 64.18 -5.45
C ALA A 578 12.50 62.75 -5.65
N LEU A 579 11.69 61.84 -6.22
CA LEU A 579 12.12 60.51 -6.62
C LEU A 579 13.14 60.55 -7.77
N ALA A 580 12.86 61.33 -8.82
CA ALA A 580 13.74 61.47 -9.97
C ALA A 580 15.12 62.04 -9.61
N ASP A 581 15.16 63.00 -8.69
CA ASP A 581 16.41 63.59 -8.16
C ASP A 581 17.20 62.63 -7.26
N SER A 582 16.56 61.57 -6.76
CA SER A 582 17.22 60.59 -5.89
C SER A 582 17.96 59.49 -6.68
N ILE A 583 17.82 59.43 -8.00
CA ILE A 583 18.48 58.46 -8.87
C ILE A 583 19.95 58.87 -9.03
N SER A 584 20.90 57.98 -8.71
CA SER A 584 22.34 58.29 -8.70
C SER A 584 22.95 58.61 -10.08
N ASP A 585 23.95 59.51 -10.04
CA ASP A 585 24.48 60.41 -11.08
C ASP A 585 25.22 59.81 -12.30
N ASP A 586 24.61 58.90 -13.06
CA ASP A 586 25.15 58.59 -14.41
C ASP A 586 24.62 59.58 -15.48
N ASP A 587 23.38 60.07 -15.33
CA ASP A 587 22.70 60.94 -16.32
C ASP A 587 22.59 62.42 -15.88
N ASN A 588 23.36 62.84 -14.87
CA ASN A 588 23.37 64.22 -14.34
C ASN A 588 21.94 64.77 -14.04
N GLY A 589 21.11 63.94 -13.41
CA GLY A 589 19.72 64.28 -13.03
C GLY A 589 18.80 64.65 -14.20
N GLU A 590 19.01 64.08 -15.40
CA GLU A 590 18.21 64.39 -16.60
C GLU A 590 16.69 64.26 -16.37
N LEU A 591 16.25 63.15 -15.74
CA LEU A 591 14.83 62.93 -15.44
C LEU A 591 14.27 64.03 -14.53
N GLY A 592 14.98 64.39 -13.46
CA GLY A 592 14.56 65.46 -12.55
C GLY A 592 14.47 66.83 -13.24
N ARG A 593 15.40 67.14 -14.16
CA ARG A 593 15.36 68.37 -14.98
C ARG A 593 14.18 68.36 -15.95
N LEU A 594 13.91 67.23 -16.59
CA LEU A 594 12.79 67.05 -17.50
C LEU A 594 11.43 67.25 -16.79
N LEU A 595 11.25 66.61 -15.64
CA LEU A 595 10.00 66.72 -14.86
C LEU A 595 9.75 68.15 -14.36
N ARG A 596 10.77 68.86 -13.87
CA ARG A 596 10.65 70.28 -13.51
C ARG A 596 10.27 71.17 -14.69
N ARG A 597 10.91 70.96 -15.85
CA ARG A 597 10.58 71.70 -17.08
C ARG A 597 9.13 71.45 -17.51
N ASN A 598 8.65 70.22 -17.40
CA ASN A 598 7.26 69.90 -17.73
C ASN A 598 6.29 70.48 -16.70
N LEU A 599 6.62 70.47 -15.40
CA LEU A 599 5.79 71.11 -14.37
C LEU A 599 5.62 72.61 -14.61
N ALA A 600 6.67 73.31 -15.05
CA ALA A 600 6.59 74.73 -15.41
C ALA A 600 5.62 75.01 -16.57
N LYS A 601 5.33 74.02 -17.42
CA LYS A 601 4.32 74.12 -18.50
C LYS A 601 2.89 73.84 -18.03
N LEU A 602 2.72 73.23 -16.85
CA LEU A 602 1.42 72.88 -16.25
C LEU A 602 0.91 73.99 -15.30
N GLN A 603 1.34 75.23 -15.49
CA GLN A 603 0.83 76.36 -14.72
C GLN A 603 -0.50 76.84 -15.33
N PRO A 604 -1.54 77.10 -14.52
CA PRO A 604 -2.77 77.68 -15.02
C PRO A 604 -2.48 79.08 -15.60
N ALA A 605 -3.11 79.37 -16.74
CA ALA A 605 -3.05 80.69 -17.38
C ALA A 605 -3.76 81.76 -16.54
#